data_AF-A0A525CH49-F1
#
_entry.id   AF-A0A525CH49-F1
#
_cell.length_a   1.000
_cell.length_b   1.000
_cell.length_c   1.000
_cell.angle_alpha   90.00
_cell.angle_beta   90.00
_cell.angle_gamma   90.00
#
_symmetry.space_group_name_H-M   'P 1'
#
loop_
_entity.id
_entity.type
_entity.pdbx_description
1 polymer ?
#
loop_
_entity_poly.entity_id
_entity_poly.type
_entity_poly.pdbx_seq_one_letter_code
_entity_poly.pdbx_strand_id
1 'polypeptide(L)'
;MGLLSRLFKKKGVEQETESVVTVDKDHAVVELRSPCLLAFDLPAEGVKYTIPDFEPGQYKIPMHAIKVVSGAGPSDTNLIEVDTGVIYFIDADYEDKFRDFEAQMFEETGDSYQMVENPEQFAEQIGIAYDCLEAPGIGSGYDFEGDGTYVLDLSKVERV
;
A
#
# COMPACT_ATOMS: atom_id res chain seq x y z
N MET A 1 40.76 -55.56 -7.67
CA MET A 1 40.50 -54.95 -6.35
C MET A 1 39.91 -53.57 -6.63
N GLY A 2 38.59 -53.40 -6.72
CA GLY A 2 37.66 -53.36 -5.58
C GLY A 2 37.53 -51.90 -5.14
N LEU A 3 36.55 -51.15 -5.66
CA LEU A 3 35.28 -50.76 -5.03
C LEU A 3 35.41 -49.81 -3.83
N LEU A 4 34.65 -48.69 -3.91
CA LEU A 4 33.94 -47.91 -2.87
C LEU A 4 34.07 -46.39 -3.17
N SER A 5 33.19 -45.75 -3.94
CA SER A 5 31.80 -45.33 -3.66
C SER A 5 31.63 -44.08 -2.78
N ARG A 6 31.10 -43.02 -3.42
CA ARG A 6 30.07 -42.06 -2.95
C ARG A 6 30.45 -40.96 -1.94
N LEU A 7 29.71 -39.84 -2.10
CA LEU A 7 29.48 -38.68 -1.21
C LEU A 7 30.54 -37.56 -1.40
N PHE A 8 30.28 -36.38 -1.96
CA PHE A 8 29.12 -35.49 -1.87
C PHE A 8 28.97 -34.57 -3.09
N LYS A 9 27.71 -34.40 -3.52
CA LYS A 9 27.17 -33.25 -4.25
C LYS A 9 26.91 -32.12 -3.24
N LYS A 10 27.37 -30.89 -3.52
CA LYS A 10 26.79 -29.59 -3.07
C LYS A 10 27.54 -28.50 -3.85
N LYS A 11 26.99 -27.93 -4.93
CA LYS A 11 25.98 -26.85 -4.95
C LYS A 11 26.31 -25.76 -3.92
N GLY A 12 27.08 -24.76 -4.35
CA GLY A 12 27.02 -23.38 -3.85
C GLY A 12 26.82 -22.53 -5.10
N VAL A 13 25.58 -22.39 -5.57
CA VAL A 13 24.67 -21.29 -5.22
C VAL A 13 25.38 -19.99 -5.57
N GLU A 14 25.13 -19.59 -6.82
CA GLU A 14 25.28 -18.22 -7.31
C GLU A 14 24.70 -17.30 -6.25
N GLN A 15 25.51 -16.34 -5.78
CA GLN A 15 24.98 -15.17 -5.10
C GLN A 15 24.17 -14.42 -6.16
N GLU A 16 22.87 -14.72 -6.24
CA GLU A 16 21.89 -13.76 -6.71
C GLU A 16 22.10 -12.53 -5.85
N THR A 17 22.77 -11.56 -6.46
CA THR A 17 22.80 -10.22 -5.94
C THR A 17 21.40 -9.73 -6.20
N GLU A 18 20.50 -9.91 -5.23
CA GLU A 18 19.22 -9.23 -5.20
C GLU A 18 19.55 -7.75 -5.31
N SER A 19 19.44 -7.23 -6.53
CA SER A 19 19.30 -5.81 -6.74
C SER A 19 18.00 -5.45 -6.04
N VAL A 20 18.12 -4.99 -4.80
CA VAL A 20 17.06 -4.28 -4.10
C VAL A 20 16.73 -3.09 -4.99
N VAL A 21 15.73 -3.26 -5.85
CA VAL A 21 15.14 -2.16 -6.60
C VAL A 21 14.49 -1.31 -5.53
N THR A 22 15.16 -0.25 -5.10
CA THR A 22 14.57 0.76 -4.24
C THR A 22 13.53 1.45 -5.13
N VAL A 23 12.28 1.00 -5.03
CA VAL A 23 11.17 1.63 -5.76
C VAL A 23 10.93 2.96 -5.06
N ASP A 24 11.41 4.01 -5.69
CA ASP A 24 11.19 5.40 -5.28
C ASP A 24 9.71 5.77 -5.57
N LYS A 25 8.81 5.37 -4.66
CA LYS A 25 7.37 5.73 -4.65
C LYS A 25 7.16 7.04 -3.87
N ASP A 26 7.70 8.15 -4.38
CA ASP A 26 7.43 9.51 -3.87
C ASP A 26 5.91 9.87 -3.85
N HIS A 27 5.08 9.07 -4.51
CA HIS A 27 3.64 9.24 -4.63
C HIS A 27 2.95 7.89 -4.81
N ALA A 28 1.72 7.80 -4.30
CA ALA A 28 0.78 6.74 -4.66
C ALA A 28 -0.07 7.17 -5.86
N VAL A 29 -0.36 6.24 -6.78
CA VAL A 29 -1.23 6.47 -7.95
C VAL A 29 -2.52 5.68 -7.84
N VAL A 30 -3.66 6.37 -7.77
CA VAL A 30 -4.98 5.75 -7.65
C VAL A 30 -5.88 6.17 -8.81
N GLU A 31 -6.71 5.26 -9.31
CA GLU A 31 -7.81 5.61 -10.21
C GLU A 31 -9.05 5.95 -9.38
N LEU A 32 -9.66 7.11 -9.64
CA LEU A 32 -10.93 7.53 -9.04
C LEU A 32 -12.01 7.63 -10.12
N ARG A 33 -13.14 6.98 -9.85
CA ARG A 33 -14.38 6.97 -10.64
C ARG A 33 -15.51 7.72 -9.93
N SER A 34 -15.43 7.85 -8.61
CA SER A 34 -16.29 8.63 -7.74
C SER A 34 -15.50 9.84 -7.18
N PRO A 35 -16.17 10.88 -6.67
CA PRO A 35 -15.50 12.04 -6.08
C PRO A 35 -14.83 11.75 -4.74
N CYS A 36 -14.84 10.50 -4.27
CA CYS A 36 -14.41 10.12 -2.93
C CYS A 36 -13.15 9.24 -2.98
N LEU A 37 -12.04 9.79 -2.49
CA LEU A 37 -10.83 9.04 -2.17
C LEU A 37 -10.96 8.44 -0.78
N LEU A 38 -10.68 7.15 -0.63
CA LEU A 38 -10.58 6.48 0.65
C LEU A 38 -9.11 6.26 1.00
N ALA A 39 -8.71 6.64 2.21
CA ALA A 39 -7.38 6.35 2.76
C ALA A 39 -7.48 5.61 4.10
N PHE A 40 -6.75 4.51 4.25
CA PHE A 40 -6.90 3.62 5.40
C PHE A 40 -5.73 2.67 5.59
N ASP A 41 -5.58 2.19 6.82
CA ASP A 41 -4.78 1.02 7.15
C ASP A 41 -5.72 -0.13 7.48
N LEU A 42 -5.43 -1.34 6.98
CA LEU A 42 -6.26 -2.51 7.26
C LEU A 42 -5.96 -3.05 8.67
N PRO A 43 -6.98 -3.50 9.43
CA PRO A 43 -8.38 -3.66 9.06
C PRO A 43 -9.27 -2.43 9.40
N ALA A 44 -8.70 -1.31 9.81
CA ALA A 44 -9.44 -0.15 10.32
C ALA A 44 -10.44 0.41 9.30
N GLU A 45 -11.47 1.11 9.82
CA GLU A 45 -12.37 1.90 8.97
C GLU A 45 -11.59 3.07 8.35
N GLY A 46 -11.80 3.29 7.06
CA GLY A 46 -11.06 4.30 6.33
C GLY A 46 -11.65 5.69 6.39
N VAL A 47 -10.82 6.68 6.07
CA VAL A 47 -11.22 8.07 5.94
C VAL A 47 -11.61 8.39 4.51
N LYS A 48 -12.84 8.91 4.33
CA LYS A 48 -13.36 9.35 3.03
C LYS A 48 -13.12 10.83 2.81
N TYR A 49 -12.32 11.15 1.81
CA TYR A 49 -12.03 12.51 1.38
C TYR A 49 -12.77 12.82 0.08
N THR A 50 -13.49 13.95 0.04
CA THR A 50 -14.10 14.43 -1.21
C THR A 50 -13.12 15.29 -2.00
N ILE A 51 -12.80 14.86 -3.22
CA ILE A 51 -11.96 15.61 -4.16
C ILE A 51 -12.74 16.82 -4.71
N PRO A 52 -12.26 18.06 -4.52
CA PRO A 52 -12.90 19.25 -5.10
C PRO A 52 -12.75 19.26 -6.62
N ASP A 53 -13.74 19.79 -7.34
CA ASP A 53 -13.75 19.90 -8.81
C ASP A 53 -13.46 18.57 -9.54
N PHE A 54 -14.00 17.48 -8.99
CA PHE A 54 -13.73 16.12 -9.43
C PHE A 54 -14.07 15.85 -10.90
N GLU A 55 -13.14 15.16 -11.56
CA GLU A 55 -13.38 14.41 -12.79
C GLU A 55 -12.80 12.99 -12.69
N PRO A 56 -13.45 11.96 -13.26
CA PRO A 56 -12.90 10.61 -13.28
C PRO A 56 -11.51 10.57 -13.94
N GLY A 57 -10.62 9.74 -13.40
CA GLY A 57 -9.25 9.58 -13.92
C GLY A 57 -8.26 9.13 -12.85
N GLN A 58 -6.98 9.22 -13.17
CA GLN A 58 -5.89 8.91 -12.25
C GLN A 58 -5.49 10.14 -11.44
N TYR A 59 -5.18 9.90 -10.17
CA TYR A 59 -4.73 10.90 -9.21
C TYR A 59 -3.42 10.44 -8.58
N LYS A 60 -2.54 11.41 -8.34
CA LYS A 60 -1.27 11.26 -7.63
C LYS A 60 -1.40 11.85 -6.25
N ILE A 61 -1.05 11.04 -5.26
CA ILE A 61 -1.04 11.42 -3.85
C ILE A 61 0.41 11.45 -3.41
N PRO A 62 1.05 12.63 -3.38
CA PRO A 62 2.46 12.70 -3.03
C PRO A 62 2.65 12.46 -1.52
N MET A 63 3.74 11.81 -1.13
CA MET A 63 4.02 11.50 0.27
C MET A 63 3.95 12.74 1.18
N HIS A 64 4.45 13.88 0.70
CA HIS A 64 4.43 15.15 1.43
C HIS A 64 3.03 15.79 1.55
N ALA A 65 1.98 15.18 0.98
CA ALA A 65 0.59 15.52 1.26
C ALA A 65 0.11 14.97 2.61
N ILE A 66 0.81 13.97 3.16
CA ILE A 66 0.45 13.32 4.41
C ILE A 66 1.18 14.00 5.55
N LYS A 67 0.43 14.45 6.55
CA LYS A 67 0.95 15.20 7.70
C LYS A 67 0.70 14.43 8.99
N VAL A 68 1.76 14.22 9.77
CA VAL A 68 1.67 13.64 11.11
C VAL A 68 0.92 14.60 12.04
N VAL A 69 0.00 14.07 12.83
CA VAL A 69 -0.70 14.82 13.88
C VAL A 69 -0.08 14.48 15.24
N SER A 70 0.57 15.46 15.87
CA SER A 70 1.07 15.31 17.24
C SER A 70 0.05 15.84 18.24
N GLY A 71 -0.63 14.92 18.95
CA GLY A 71 -1.50 15.22 20.08
C GLY A 71 -2.92 14.68 19.91
N ALA A 72 -3.53 14.27 21.02
CA ALA A 72 -4.93 13.86 21.11
C ALA A 72 -5.86 15.04 20.85
N GLY A 73 -5.99 15.42 19.58
CA GLY A 73 -7.06 16.26 19.08
C GLY A 73 -8.34 15.44 18.90
N PRO A 74 -9.52 16.08 18.89
CA PRO A 74 -10.80 15.39 18.86
C PRO A 74 -10.95 14.51 17.62
N SER A 75 -11.94 13.61 17.68
CA SER A 75 -12.44 12.72 16.64
C SER A 75 -12.88 13.46 15.36
N ASP A 76 -11.95 14.14 14.70
CA ASP A 76 -12.17 14.69 13.38
C ASP A 76 -12.23 13.53 12.41
N THR A 77 -13.29 13.47 11.61
CA THR A 77 -13.58 12.41 10.63
C THR A 77 -12.55 12.29 9.51
N ASN A 78 -11.45 13.04 9.59
CA ASN A 78 -10.41 13.18 8.56
C ASN A 78 -9.05 12.64 9.00
N LEU A 79 -8.98 11.93 10.14
CA LEU A 79 -7.75 11.36 10.70
C LEU A 79 -7.56 9.92 10.24
N ILE A 80 -6.45 9.64 9.56
CA ILE A 80 -6.05 8.29 9.15
C ILE A 80 -5.25 7.68 10.30
N GLU A 81 -5.74 6.60 10.88
CA GLU A 81 -5.03 5.82 11.88
C GLU A 81 -4.25 4.69 11.20
N VAL A 82 -2.97 4.56 11.54
CA VAL A 82 -2.05 3.58 10.94
C VAL A 82 -1.32 2.83 12.07
N ASP A 83 -1.39 1.51 12.04
CA ASP A 83 -0.82 0.56 13.01
C ASP A 83 0.08 -0.49 12.33
N THR A 84 -0.02 -0.64 11.01
CA THR A 84 0.79 -1.56 10.22
C THR A 84 1.81 -0.85 9.34
N GLY A 85 1.95 0.47 9.47
CA GLY A 85 2.84 1.26 8.63
C GLY A 85 2.47 1.32 7.14
N VAL A 86 1.25 0.92 6.76
CA VAL A 86 0.76 1.00 5.38
C VAL A 86 -0.47 1.89 5.30
N ILE A 87 -0.56 2.73 4.28
CA ILE A 87 -1.77 3.49 3.94
C ILE A 87 -2.19 3.12 2.52
N TYR A 88 -3.34 2.49 2.38
CA TYR A 88 -3.99 2.24 1.10
C TYR A 88 -4.75 3.46 0.59
N PHE A 89 -4.75 3.65 -0.72
CA PHE A 89 -5.53 4.67 -1.43
C PHE A 89 -6.35 4.02 -2.53
N ILE A 90 -7.68 4.08 -2.39
CA ILE A 90 -8.63 3.52 -3.35
C ILE A 90 -9.79 4.49 -3.58
N ASP A 91 -10.57 4.26 -4.63
CA ASP A 91 -11.90 4.87 -4.73
C ASP A 91 -12.84 4.34 -3.64
N ALA A 92 -13.51 5.23 -2.92
CA ALA A 92 -14.35 4.86 -1.78
C ALA A 92 -15.56 3.97 -2.14
N ASP A 93 -16.04 4.01 -3.39
CA ASP A 93 -17.14 3.14 -3.84
C ASP A 93 -16.69 1.68 -4.03
N TYR A 94 -15.37 1.41 -3.99
CA TYR A 94 -14.78 0.09 -4.13
C TYR A 94 -14.32 -0.52 -2.80
N GLU A 95 -14.58 0.12 -1.67
CA GLU A 95 -14.16 -0.32 -0.33
C GLU A 95 -14.56 -1.77 -0.02
N ASP A 96 -15.85 -2.09 -0.16
CA ASP A 96 -16.37 -3.43 0.15
C ASP A 96 -15.69 -4.49 -0.73
N LYS A 97 -15.55 -4.21 -2.02
CA LYS A 97 -14.91 -5.12 -2.96
C LYS A 97 -13.42 -5.30 -2.67
N PHE A 98 -12.74 -4.24 -2.26
CA PHE A 98 -11.33 -4.29 -1.89
C PHE A 98 -11.13 -5.17 -0.64
N ARG A 99 -11.95 -4.96 0.40
CA ARG A 99 -11.89 -5.73 1.65
C ARG A 99 -12.26 -7.19 1.44
N ASP A 100 -13.29 -7.48 0.65
CA ASP A 100 -13.65 -8.85 0.29
C ASP A 100 -12.51 -9.56 -0.44
N PHE A 101 -11.83 -8.85 -1.35
CA PHE A 101 -10.70 -9.40 -2.09
C PHE A 101 -9.48 -9.63 -1.19
N GLU A 102 -9.15 -8.71 -0.28
CA GLU A 102 -8.05 -8.90 0.68
C GLU A 102 -8.30 -10.07 1.62
N ALA A 103 -9.53 -10.20 2.14
CA ALA A 103 -9.91 -11.34 2.97
C ALA A 103 -9.76 -12.67 2.21
N GLN A 104 -10.20 -12.73 0.95
CA GLN A 104 -10.02 -13.89 0.09
C GLN A 104 -8.53 -14.21 -0.14
N MET A 105 -7.72 -13.20 -0.45
CA MET A 105 -6.28 -13.36 -0.66
C MET A 105 -5.59 -13.90 0.58
N PHE A 106 -5.92 -13.37 1.75
CA PHE A 106 -5.38 -13.85 3.02
C PHE A 106 -5.80 -15.30 3.31
N GLU A 107 -7.06 -15.68 3.03
CA GLU A 107 -7.52 -17.06 3.17
C GLU A 107 -6.77 -18.04 2.24
N GLU A 108 -6.46 -17.61 1.01
CA GLU A 108 -5.80 -18.44 0.01
C GLU A 108 -4.28 -18.58 0.24
N THR A 109 -3.63 -17.52 0.70
CA THR A 109 -2.16 -17.39 0.69
C THR A 109 -1.57 -17.41 2.11
N GLY A 110 -2.36 -17.02 3.10
CA GLY A 110 -1.90 -16.77 4.47
C GLY A 110 -1.05 -15.50 4.61
N ASP A 111 -0.99 -14.65 3.59
CA ASP A 111 -0.16 -13.45 3.54
C ASP A 111 -1.00 -12.19 3.27
N SER A 112 -0.99 -11.26 4.23
CA SER A 112 -1.71 -9.99 4.17
C SER A 112 -0.98 -8.90 3.37
N TYR A 113 0.29 -9.12 3.01
CA TYR A 113 1.12 -8.12 2.32
C TYR A 113 1.23 -8.36 0.82
N GLN A 114 0.74 -9.49 0.31
CA GLN A 114 0.87 -9.82 -1.11
C GLN A 114 0.30 -8.74 -2.03
N MET A 115 -0.79 -8.10 -1.61
CA MET A 115 -1.42 -6.97 -2.33
C MET A 115 -0.61 -5.67 -2.25
N VAL A 116 0.08 -5.43 -1.12
CA VAL A 116 0.97 -4.26 -0.92
C VAL A 116 2.18 -4.34 -1.84
N GLU A 117 2.76 -5.53 -1.95
CA GLU A 117 3.99 -5.74 -2.72
C GLU A 117 3.76 -5.66 -4.24
N ASN A 118 2.56 -5.98 -4.72
CA ASN A 118 2.25 -6.09 -6.15
C ASN A 118 0.85 -5.54 -6.53
N PRO A 119 0.49 -4.29 -6.16
CA PRO A 119 -0.87 -3.78 -6.31
C PRO A 119 -1.37 -3.80 -7.75
N GLU A 120 -0.49 -3.60 -8.72
CA GLU A 120 -0.80 -3.61 -10.15
C GLU A 120 -1.28 -4.98 -10.65
N GLN A 121 -0.88 -6.08 -10.00
CA GLN A 121 -1.29 -7.44 -10.38
C GLN A 121 -2.74 -7.75 -9.97
N PHE A 122 -3.31 -6.92 -9.09
CA PHE A 122 -4.64 -7.11 -8.49
C PHE A 122 -5.67 -6.06 -8.91
N ALA A 123 -5.24 -5.01 -9.60
CA ALA A 123 -6.09 -3.90 -10.01
C ALA A 123 -7.29 -4.35 -10.87
N GLU A 124 -7.12 -5.35 -11.75
CA GLU A 124 -8.23 -5.87 -12.58
C GLU A 124 -9.28 -6.62 -11.76
N GLN A 125 -8.83 -7.40 -10.77
CA GLN A 125 -9.68 -8.21 -9.89
C GLN A 125 -10.51 -7.29 -8.99
N ILE A 126 -9.86 -6.29 -8.40
CA ILE A 126 -10.52 -5.23 -7.62
C ILE A 126 -11.35 -4.31 -8.55
N GLY A 127 -10.99 -4.22 -9.83
CA GLY A 127 -11.71 -3.49 -10.86
C GLY A 127 -11.37 -2.00 -10.94
N ILE A 128 -10.30 -1.59 -10.24
CA ILE A 128 -9.77 -0.24 -10.21
C ILE A 128 -8.28 -0.27 -9.87
N ALA A 129 -7.51 0.67 -10.40
CA ALA A 129 -6.13 0.89 -9.95
C ALA A 129 -6.13 1.48 -8.54
N TYR A 130 -5.38 0.87 -7.64
CA TYR A 130 -5.12 1.33 -6.28
C TYR A 130 -3.62 1.31 -6.02
N ASP A 131 -3.21 2.01 -4.97
CA ASP A 131 -1.81 2.03 -4.56
C ASP A 131 -1.74 2.31 -3.05
N CYS A 132 -0.55 2.18 -2.48
CA CYS A 132 -0.31 2.40 -1.07
C CYS A 132 1.05 3.05 -0.80
N LEU A 133 1.19 3.66 0.37
CA LEU A 133 2.46 4.13 0.90
C LEU A 133 2.85 3.27 2.10
N GLU A 134 4.13 2.97 2.23
CA GLU A 134 4.66 2.02 3.20
C GLU A 134 5.73 2.68 4.08
N ALA A 135 5.84 2.26 5.34
CA ALA A 135 6.88 2.72 6.25
C ALA A 135 8.26 2.10 5.96
N PRO A 136 9.36 2.74 6.38
CA PRO A 136 10.67 2.10 6.44
C PRO A 136 10.63 0.77 7.19
N GLY A 137 11.22 -0.26 6.58
CA GLY A 137 11.32 -1.59 7.19
C GLY A 137 10.19 -2.56 6.86
N ILE A 138 9.11 -2.09 6.22
CA ILE A 138 8.05 -2.95 5.65
C ILE A 138 8.31 -3.20 4.15
N GLY A 139 8.81 -2.19 3.43
CA GLY A 139 9.23 -2.32 2.03
C GLY A 139 10.37 -1.40 1.60
N SER A 140 10.99 -0.68 2.55
CA SER A 140 12.14 0.24 2.40
C SER A 140 11.90 1.48 1.51
N GLY A 141 11.60 2.65 2.12
CA GLY A 141 11.77 3.90 1.35
C GLY A 141 11.37 5.29 1.86
N TYR A 142 10.91 5.58 3.09
CA TYR A 142 10.33 6.93 3.36
C TYR A 142 10.61 7.54 4.75
N ASP A 143 10.53 8.86 4.89
CA ASP A 143 10.50 9.56 6.19
C ASP A 143 9.12 9.46 6.89
N PHE A 144 8.38 8.37 6.67
CA PHE A 144 7.11 8.07 7.33
C PHE A 144 7.41 7.37 8.66
N GLU A 145 6.84 7.83 9.78
CA GLU A 145 7.15 7.26 11.11
C GLU A 145 6.61 5.82 11.29
N GLY A 146 5.79 5.35 10.34
CA GLY A 146 5.09 4.07 10.44
C GLY A 146 3.78 4.28 11.18
N ASP A 147 3.72 3.78 12.41
CA ASP A 147 2.52 3.85 13.22
C ASP A 147 2.24 5.30 13.64
N GLY A 148 0.98 5.71 13.55
CA GLY A 148 0.60 7.06 13.93
C GLY A 148 -0.75 7.49 13.40
N THR A 149 -1.02 8.78 13.61
CA THR A 149 -2.24 9.43 13.12
C THR A 149 -1.86 10.52 12.13
N TYR A 150 -2.51 10.50 10.98
CA TYR A 150 -2.15 11.33 9.84
C TYR A 150 -3.37 12.07 9.29
N VAL A 151 -3.12 13.15 8.55
CA VAL A 151 -4.13 13.83 7.72
C VAL A 151 -3.62 13.96 6.30
N LEU A 152 -4.54 13.85 5.33
CA LEU A 152 -4.25 14.12 3.93
C LEU A 152 -4.57 15.57 3.55
N ASP A 153 -3.59 16.27 2.97
CA ASP A 153 -3.75 17.61 2.38
C ASP A 153 -4.21 17.51 0.92
N LEU A 154 -5.52 17.59 0.69
CA LEU A 154 -6.12 17.46 -0.64
C LEU A 154 -5.66 18.51 -1.64
N SER A 155 -5.14 19.67 -1.20
CA SER A 155 -4.65 20.71 -2.11
C SER A 155 -3.37 20.31 -2.86
N LYS A 156 -2.71 19.25 -2.42
CA LYS A 156 -1.50 18.68 -3.02
C LYS A 156 -1.78 17.44 -3.86
N VAL A 157 -3.01 16.95 -3.89
CA VAL A 157 -3.41 15.82 -4.74
C VAL A 157 -3.53 16.33 -6.18
N GLU A 158 -2.86 15.65 -7.09
CA GLU A 158 -2.77 16.07 -8.50
C GLU A 158 -3.50 15.08 -9.39
N ARG A 159 -4.23 15.57 -10.39
CA ARG A 159 -4.75 14.72 -11.45
C ARG A 159 -3.66 14.49 -12.52
N VAL A 160 -3.56 13.27 -13.02
CA VAL A 160 -2.60 12.87 -14.07
C VAL A 160 -3.10 13.21 -15.47
#